data_AF-A0A8S9YE42-F1
#
_entry.id   AF-A0A8S9YE42-F1
#
_cell.length_a   1.000
_cell.length_b   1.000
_cell.length_c   1.000
_cell.angle_alpha   90.00
_cell.angle_beta   90.00
_cell.angle_gamma   90.00
#
_symmetry.space_group_name_H-M   'P 1'
#
loop_
_entity.id
_entity.type
_entity.pdbx_description
1 polymer ?
#
loop_
_entity_poly.entity_id
_entity_poly.type
_entity_poly.pdbx_seq_one_letter_code
_entity_poly.pdbx_strand_id
1 'polypeptide(L)'
;MEQQFNRRHGATNRTFSLGQFVLAKDYRGVGEMWTAGRILRRTGRVTYDVEVQSSVWVRHANQLRPSFQPVTVPSNRIIPLDVLLDTFDLSQDV
;
A
#
# COMPACT_ATOMS: atom_id res chain seq x y z
N MET A 1 -8.68 -32.42 -6.80
CA MET A 1 -9.52 -31.20 -6.90
C MET A 1 -8.68 -29.92 -6.92
N GLU A 2 -7.76 -29.73 -5.99
CA GLU A 2 -6.98 -28.48 -5.84
C GLU A 2 -6.15 -28.08 -7.09
N GLN A 3 -5.42 -29.03 -7.71
CA GLN A 3 -4.61 -28.74 -8.91
C GLN A 3 -5.45 -28.30 -10.13
N GLN A 4 -6.67 -28.84 -10.28
CA GLN A 4 -7.54 -28.49 -11.40
C GLN A 4 -8.16 -27.10 -11.22
N PHE A 5 -8.47 -26.72 -9.98
CA PHE A 5 -8.90 -25.37 -9.61
C PHE A 5 -7.78 -24.35 -9.84
N ASN A 6 -6.56 -24.65 -9.39
CA ASN A 6 -5.41 -23.75 -9.52
C ASN A 6 -5.03 -23.49 -10.99
N ARG A 7 -5.13 -24.51 -11.87
CA ARG A 7 -4.90 -24.35 -13.32
C ARG A 7 -5.94 -23.45 -14.00
N ARG A 8 -7.21 -23.54 -13.59
CA ARG A 8 -8.30 -22.75 -14.20
C ARG A 8 -8.42 -21.35 -13.61
N HIS A 9 -8.04 -21.15 -12.35
CA HIS A 9 -8.28 -19.90 -11.61
C HIS A 9 -7.00 -19.17 -11.17
N GLY A 10 -5.80 -19.67 -11.51
CA GLY A 10 -4.53 -19.00 -11.21
C GLY A 10 -4.25 -18.86 -9.71
N ALA A 11 -4.84 -19.73 -8.88
CA ALA A 11 -4.59 -19.76 -7.44
C ALA A 11 -3.16 -20.24 -7.19
N THR A 12 -2.29 -19.29 -6.85
CA THR A 12 -0.91 -19.52 -6.43
C THR A 12 -0.81 -19.33 -4.92
N ASN A 13 0.05 -20.12 -4.26
CA ASN A 13 0.32 -19.92 -2.84
C ASN A 13 1.12 -18.62 -2.68
N ARG A 14 0.42 -17.51 -2.45
CA ARG A 14 1.00 -16.18 -2.31
C ARG A 14 1.35 -15.95 -0.85
N THR A 15 2.64 -15.94 -0.57
CA THR A 15 3.17 -15.61 0.74
C THR A 15 3.90 -14.28 0.64
N PHE A 16 3.65 -13.40 1.59
CA PHE A 16 4.30 -12.09 1.67
C PHE A 16 5.09 -11.95 2.96
N SER A 17 6.22 -11.27 2.88
CA SER A 17 7.12 -10.99 4.02
C SER A 17 6.78 -9.65 4.66
N LEU A 18 7.12 -9.49 5.95
CA LEU A 18 7.01 -8.22 6.65
C LEU A 18 7.85 -7.14 5.93
N GLY A 19 7.28 -5.95 5.75
CA GLY A 19 7.90 -4.84 5.04
C GLY A 19 7.87 -4.96 3.52
N GLN A 20 7.40 -6.08 2.95
CA GLN A 20 7.30 -6.25 1.50
C GLN A 20 6.29 -5.28 0.91
N PHE A 21 6.66 -4.65 -0.21
CA PHE A 21 5.75 -3.80 -0.97
C PHE A 21 4.78 -4.63 -1.81
N VAL A 22 3.51 -4.24 -1.74
CA VAL A 22 2.42 -4.94 -2.39
C VAL A 22 1.43 -3.94 -2.98
N LEU A 23 0.67 -4.38 -3.98
CA LEU A 23 -0.56 -3.73 -4.38
C LEU A 23 -1.72 -4.45 -3.68
N ALA A 24 -2.52 -3.69 -2.94
CA ALA A 24 -3.72 -4.16 -2.27
C ALA A 24 -4.97 -3.78 -3.05
N LYS A 25 -5.89 -4.73 -3.23
CA LYS A 25 -7.17 -4.47 -3.88
C LYS A 25 -7.98 -3.44 -3.08
N ASP A 26 -8.41 -2.39 -3.76
CA ASP A 26 -9.26 -1.32 -3.24
C ASP A 26 -10.69 -1.51 -3.74
N TYR A 27 -11.64 -1.45 -2.80
CA TYR A 27 -13.07 -1.65 -3.03
C TYR A 27 -13.86 -0.34 -2.95
N ARG A 28 -13.21 0.80 -2.69
CA ARG A 28 -13.87 2.09 -2.46
C ARG A 28 -14.29 2.80 -3.75
N GLY A 29 -13.77 2.37 -4.91
CA GLY A 29 -14.04 2.98 -6.22
C GLY A 29 -14.95 2.15 -7.12
N VAL A 30 -15.47 2.78 -8.19
CA VAL A 30 -16.16 2.08 -9.28
C VAL A 30 -15.08 1.43 -10.16
N GLY A 31 -14.84 0.14 -9.96
CA GLY A 31 -13.87 -0.65 -10.73
C GLY A 31 -12.87 -1.40 -9.85
N GLU A 32 -12.05 -2.25 -10.49
CA GLU A 32 -11.05 -3.06 -9.79
C GLU A 32 -9.76 -2.25 -9.60
N MET A 33 -9.71 -1.43 -8.56
CA MET A 33 -8.55 -0.59 -8.25
C MET A 33 -7.54 -1.34 -7.37
N TRP A 34 -6.25 -1.10 -7.61
CA TRP A 34 -5.12 -1.66 -6.86
C TRP A 34 -4.30 -0.51 -6.29
N THR A 35 -4.14 -0.48 -4.97
CA THR A 35 -3.49 0.62 -4.25
C THR A 35 -2.19 0.13 -3.62
N ALA A 36 -1.11 0.90 -3.77
CA ALA A 36 0.18 0.55 -3.20
C ALA A 36 0.16 0.54 -1.67
N GLY A 37 0.86 -0.43 -1.08
CA GLY A 37 0.98 -0.57 0.35
C GLY A 37 2.17 -1.43 0.76
N ARG A 38 2.32 -1.61 2.06
CA ARG A 38 3.40 -2.34 2.69
C ARG A 38 2.85 -3.35 3.69
N ILE A 39 3.36 -4.57 3.67
CA ILE A 39 2.96 -5.60 4.62
C ILE A 39 3.45 -5.24 6.02
N LEU A 40 2.53 -5.11 6.97
CA LEU A 40 2.87 -4.91 8.38
C LEU A 40 3.07 -6.23 9.09
N ARG A 41 2.14 -7.17 8.91
CA ARG A 41 2.20 -8.51 9.52
C ARG A 41 1.22 -9.47 8.85
N ARG A 42 1.40 -10.76 9.13
CA ARG A 42 0.44 -11.80 8.82
C ARG A 42 -0.44 -12.05 10.06
N THR A 43 -1.74 -11.82 9.92
CA THR A 43 -2.71 -11.93 11.02
C THR A 43 -3.44 -13.27 11.01
N GLY A 44 -3.48 -13.96 9.86
CA GLY A 44 -4.10 -15.29 9.74
C GLY A 44 -3.36 -16.20 8.76
N ARG A 45 -3.92 -17.38 8.49
CA ARG A 45 -3.31 -18.34 7.54
C ARG A 45 -3.11 -17.74 6.15
N VAL A 46 -3.96 -16.80 5.72
CA VAL A 46 -3.90 -16.20 4.38
C VAL A 46 -4.25 -14.71 4.41
N THR A 47 -4.23 -14.11 5.60
CA THR A 47 -4.67 -12.73 5.84
C THR A 47 -3.52 -11.90 6.36
N TYR A 48 -3.38 -10.70 5.82
CA TYR A 48 -2.30 -9.76 6.11
C TYR A 48 -2.88 -8.40 6.48
N ASP A 49 -2.21 -7.74 7.42
CA ASP A 49 -2.40 -6.32 7.69
C ASP A 49 -1.45 -5.56 6.76
N VAL A 50 -2.01 -4.64 5.98
CA VAL A 50 -1.28 -3.87 4.97
C VAL A 50 -1.43 -2.38 5.27
N GLU A 51 -0.31 -1.70 5.43
CA GLU A 51 -0.26 -0.25 5.49
C GLU A 51 -0.50 0.30 4.08
N VAL A 52 -1.59 1.04 3.91
CA VAL A 52 -1.96 1.71 2.67
C VAL A 52 -2.16 3.18 3.00
N GLN A 53 -1.30 4.05 2.47
CA GLN A 53 -1.25 5.47 2.84
C GLN A 53 -1.12 5.64 4.37
N SER A 54 -2.17 6.11 5.05
CA SER A 54 -2.21 6.32 6.51
C SER A 54 -3.24 5.41 7.19
N SER A 55 -3.64 4.31 6.55
CA SER A 55 -4.62 3.35 7.07
C SER A 55 -4.10 1.93 7.00
N VAL A 56 -4.56 1.09 7.94
CA VAL A 56 -4.27 -0.35 7.91
C VAL A 56 -5.45 -1.09 7.30
N TRP A 57 -5.18 -1.84 6.23
CA TRP A 57 -6.16 -2.66 5.54
C TRP A 57 -5.88 -4.13 5.80
N VAL A 58 -6.91 -4.86 6.20
CA VAL A 58 -6.85 -6.32 6.29
C VAL A 58 -7.19 -6.91 4.92
N ARG A 59 -6.28 -7.70 4.35
CA ARG A 59 -6.44 -8.29 3.01
C ARG A 59 -6.05 -9.75 2.95
N HIS A 60 -6.78 -10.50 2.14
CA HIS A 60 -6.46 -11.89 1.81
C HIS A 60 -5.30 -11.94 0.80
N ALA A 61 -4.49 -12.99 0.80
CA ALA A 61 -3.34 -13.15 -0.09
C ALA A 61 -3.69 -13.00 -1.59
N ASN A 62 -4.89 -13.43 -2.00
CA ASN A 62 -5.40 -13.27 -3.37
C ASN A 62 -5.78 -11.82 -3.74
N GLN A 63 -6.02 -10.98 -2.73
CA GLN A 63 -6.28 -9.53 -2.87
C GLN A 63 -5.00 -8.71 -2.84
N LEU A 64 -3.84 -9.38 -2.86
CA LEU A 64 -2.52 -8.78 -2.88
C LEU A 64 -1.75 -9.22 -4.14
N ARG A 65 -0.94 -8.30 -4.65
CA ARG A 65 0.04 -8.56 -5.72
C ARG A 65 1.42 -8.05 -5.29
N PRO A 66 2.51 -8.77 -5.59
CA PRO A 66 3.85 -8.26 -5.31
C PRO A 66 4.10 -6.98 -6.11
N SER A 67 4.72 -5.98 -5.46
CA SER A 67 5.20 -4.76 -6.11
C SER A 67 6.71 -4.67 -5.89
N PHE A 68 7.46 -4.37 -6.95
CA PHE A 68 8.91 -4.15 -6.86
C PHE A 68 9.29 -2.70 -6.55
N GLN A 69 8.30 -1.81 -6.46
CA GLN A 69 8.55 -0.41 -6.17
C GLN A 69 8.36 -0.13 -4.68
N PRO A 70 9.33 0.51 -4.01
CA PRO A 70 9.08 1.09 -2.71
C PRO A 70 7.92 2.06 -2.84
N VAL A 71 6.98 2.00 -1.89
CA VAL A 71 5.89 2.98 -1.77
C VAL A 71 6.56 4.34 -1.83
N THR A 72 6.45 5.00 -2.97
CA THR A 72 6.65 6.43 -3.04
C THR A 72 5.46 6.97 -2.27
N VAL A 73 5.60 7.07 -0.95
CA VAL A 73 4.91 8.13 -0.24
C VAL A 73 5.16 9.34 -1.13
N PRO A 74 4.13 10.10 -1.59
CA PRO A 74 4.45 11.42 -2.07
C PRO A 74 5.22 12.00 -0.89
N SER A 75 6.54 12.21 -1.06
CA SER A 75 7.29 12.99 -0.09
C SER A 75 6.39 14.19 0.09
N ASN A 76 5.77 14.29 1.27
CA ASN A 76 5.23 15.53 1.73
C ASN A 76 6.35 16.48 1.39
N ARG A 77 6.16 17.32 0.36
CA ARG A 77 7.23 18.19 -0.11
C ARG A 77 7.60 18.90 1.17
N ILE A 78 8.77 18.58 1.73
CA ILE A 78 9.23 19.27 2.92
C ILE A 78 9.61 20.60 2.31
N ILE A 79 8.60 21.45 2.13
CA ILE A 79 8.75 22.82 1.73
C ILE A 79 9.42 23.39 2.97
N PRO A 80 10.70 23.75 2.88
CA PRO A 80 11.39 24.29 4.02
C PRO A 80 10.64 25.56 4.46
N LEU A 81 10.61 25.80 5.78
CA LEU A 81 9.71 26.78 6.39
C LEU A 81 9.89 28.19 5.80
N ASP A 82 11.11 28.51 5.38
CA ASP A 82 11.49 29.72 4.66
C ASP A 82 10.69 29.92 3.37
N VAL A 83 10.58 28.90 2.52
CA VAL A 83 9.82 28.98 1.26
C VAL A 83 8.32 29.17 1.52
N LEU A 84 7.82 28.59 2.62
CA LEU A 84 6.41 28.70 3.00
C LEU A 84 6.11 30.10 3.55
N LEU A 85 7.01 30.67 4.36
CA LEU A 85 6.90 32.03 4.89
C LEU A 85 6.97 33.09 3.78
N ASP A 86 7.89 32.93 2.82
CA ASP A 86 8.09 33.84 1.69
C ASP A 86 6.85 33.89 0.76
N THR A 87 6.15 32.75 0.61
CA THR A 87 4.91 32.68 -0.19
C THR A 87 3.75 33.48 0.43
N PHE A 88 3.71 33.59 1.76
CA PHE A 88 2.66 34.32 2.48
C PHE A 88 3.11 35.70 2.96
N ASP A 89 4.32 36.13 2.58
CA ASP A 89 4.93 37.40 2.97
C ASP A 89 4.96 37.60 4.50
N LEU A 90 5.18 36.50 5.24
CA LEU A 90 5.23 36.48 6.70
C LEU A 90 6.71 36.58 7.12
N SER A 91 7.24 37.80 7.25
CA SER A 91 8.57 37.99 7.87
C SER A 91 8.51 37.64 9.35
N GLN A 92 9.50 36.90 9.86
CA GLN A 92 9.72 36.82 11.30
C GLN A 92 10.39 38.13 11.73
N ASP A 93 9.57 39.11 12.09
CA ASP A 93 10.07 40.30 12.76
C ASP A 93 10.60 39.88 14.13
N VAL A 94 11.93 40.01 14.31
CA VAL A 94 12.63 39.87 15.59
C VAL A 94 12.61 41.20 16.32
#